data_AF-A0A0Q5P8N8-F1
#
_entry.id   AF-A0A0Q5P8N8-F1
#
_cell.length_a   1.000
_cell.length_b   1.000
_cell.length_c   1.000
_cell.angle_alpha   90.00
_cell.angle_beta   90.00
_cell.angle_gamma   90.00
#
_symmetry.space_group_name_H-M   'P 1'
#
loop_
_entity.id
_entity.type
_entity.pdbx_description
1 polymer ?
#
loop_
_entity_poly.entity_id
_entity_poly.type
_entity_poly.pdbx_seq_one_letter_code
_entity_poly.pdbx_strand_id
1 'polypeptide(L)'
;MGRKSLYWSANLESARWAGADLAFDATTERGTVRCLIRAHCLRDAVQRTGPEALSSNLPRLRPELARRFTASRPGDTVTLD
;
A
#
# COMPACT_ATOMS: atom_id res chain seq x y z
N MET A 1 -26.78 6.93 2.53
CA MET A 1 -25.41 7.41 2.86
C MET A 1 -24.44 6.86 1.82
N GLY A 2 -24.04 7.67 0.84
CA GLY A 2 -23.06 7.25 -0.16
C GLY A 2 -21.70 7.03 0.50
N ARG A 3 -21.11 5.85 0.36
CA ARG A 3 -19.71 5.62 0.74
C ARG A 3 -18.87 6.57 -0.10
N LYS A 4 -18.31 7.61 0.52
CA LYS A 4 -17.21 8.38 -0.09
C LYS A 4 -16.12 7.37 -0.42
N SER A 5 -15.95 7.05 -1.71
CA SER A 5 -14.79 6.31 -2.18
C SER A 5 -13.58 7.17 -1.82
N LEU A 6 -12.76 6.73 -0.87
CA LEU A 6 -11.51 7.43 -0.57
C LEU A 6 -10.65 7.41 -1.84
N TYR A 7 -10.40 8.60 -2.37
CA TYR A 7 -9.50 8.76 -3.49
C TYR A 7 -8.06 8.63 -2.97
N TRP A 8 -7.41 7.52 -3.31
CA TRP A 8 -6.00 7.31 -3.01
C TRP A 8 -5.29 6.62 -4.17
N SER A 9 -4.00 6.86 -4.28
CA SER A 9 -3.11 6.30 -5.30
C SER A 9 -1.82 5.77 -4.67
N ALA A 10 -1.40 4.57 -5.09
CA ALA A 10 -0.08 4.05 -4.76
C ALA A 10 0.97 4.72 -5.65
N ASN A 11 2.10 5.14 -5.07
CA ASN A 11 3.27 5.53 -5.84
C ASN A 11 4.10 4.29 -6.18
N LEU A 12 3.91 3.73 -7.37
CA LEU A 12 4.65 2.55 -7.82
C LEU A 12 6.16 2.77 -7.89
N GLU A 13 6.61 3.99 -8.21
CA GLU A 13 8.04 4.32 -8.32
C GLU A 13 8.74 4.30 -6.96
N SER A 14 7.99 4.54 -5.87
CA SER A 14 8.51 4.47 -4.51
C SER A 14 8.58 3.04 -3.95
N ALA A 15 8.04 2.06 -4.67
CA ALA A 15 7.90 0.69 -4.20
C ALA A 15 9.25 -0.03 -4.16
N ARG A 16 9.64 -0.48 -2.97
CA ARG A 16 10.95 -1.10 -2.72
C ARG A 16 10.85 -2.19 -1.67
N TRP A 17 11.69 -3.20 -1.81
CA TRP A 17 11.85 -4.24 -0.79
C TRP A 17 12.54 -3.67 0.45
N ALA A 18 11.96 -3.95 1.61
CA ALA A 18 12.48 -3.65 2.94
C ALA A 18 12.67 -4.99 3.67
N GLY A 19 13.77 -5.69 3.36
CA GLY A 19 13.92 -7.10 3.71
C GLY A 19 12.95 -7.96 2.89
N ALA A 20 12.14 -8.79 3.56
CA ALA A 20 11.09 -9.60 2.92
C ALA A 20 9.77 -8.83 2.72
N ASP A 21 9.64 -7.65 3.31
CA ASP A 21 8.43 -6.83 3.26
C ASP A 21 8.51 -5.82 2.11
N LEU A 22 7.36 -5.36 1.62
CA LEU A 22 7.28 -4.39 0.53
C LEU A 22 6.85 -3.02 1.07
N ALA A 23 7.70 -2.01 0.90
CA ALA A 23 7.42 -0.64 1.32
C ALA A 23 7.12 0.25 0.11
N PHE A 24 6.15 1.15 0.22
CA PHE A 24 5.83 2.15 -0.80
C PHE A 24 5.12 3.35 -0.17
N ASP A 25 5.13 4.50 -0.84
CA ASP A 25 4.37 5.67 -0.43
C ASP A 25 3.01 5.70 -1.15
N ALA A 26 1.96 6.11 -0.46
CA ALA A 26 0.62 6.26 -1.01
C ALA A 26 0.11 7.68 -0.78
N THR A 27 -0.48 8.29 -1.80
CA THR A 27 -1.12 9.60 -1.69
C THR A 27 -2.60 9.40 -1.39
N THR A 28 -3.05 9.95 -0.27
CA THR A 28 -4.45 9.99 0.15
C THR A 28 -4.98 11.43 0.06
N GLU A 29 -6.29 11.63 0.21
CA GLU A 29 -6.89 12.98 0.30
C GLU A 29 -6.29 13.85 1.42
N ARG A 30 -5.71 13.22 2.45
CA ARG A 30 -5.13 13.93 3.60
C ARG A 30 -3.65 14.27 3.39
N GLY A 31 -2.98 13.57 2.49
CA GLY A 31 -1.54 13.66 2.25
C GLY A 31 -0.90 12.30 2.01
N THR A 32 0.43 12.29 1.96
CA THR A 32 1.22 11.08 1.73
C THR A 32 1.38 10.28 3.02
N VAL A 33 1.16 8.97 2.92
CA VAL A 33 1.39 7.99 3.98
C VAL A 33 2.39 6.94 3.49
N ARG A 34 3.17 6.38 4.40
CA ARG A 34 4.06 5.26 4.09
C ARG A 34 3.32 3.95 4.31
N CYS A 35 3.47 3.01 3.40
CA CYS A 35 2.86 1.68 3.48
C CYS A 35 3.95 0.64 3.63
N LEU A 36 3.70 -0.37 4.47
CA LEU A 36 4.54 -1.54 4.64
C LEU A 36 3.66 -2.80 4.54
N ILE A 37 3.83 -3.58 3.50
CA ILE A 37 3.13 -4.85 3.29
C ILE A 37 4.03 -5.97 3.74
N ARG A 38 3.57 -6.78 4.69
CA ARG A 38 4.32 -7.91 5.20
C ARG A 38 4.44 -9.01 4.16
N ALA A 39 5.56 -9.74 4.20
CA ALA A 39 5.88 -10.79 3.25
C ALA A 39 4.75 -11.83 3.08
N HIS A 40 4.12 -12.24 4.18
CA HIS A 40 3.02 -13.22 4.14
C HIS A 40 1.74 -12.69 3.50
N CYS A 41 1.59 -11.36 3.42
CA CYS A 41 0.52 -10.73 2.68
C CYS A 41 0.83 -10.62 1.17
N LEU A 42 2.04 -10.95 0.69
CA LEU A 42 2.43 -10.80 -0.71
C LEU A 42 2.39 -12.16 -1.43
N ARG A 43 1.63 -12.24 -2.52
CA ARG A 43 1.56 -13.44 -3.37
C ARG A 43 2.52 -13.33 -4.54
N ASP A 44 3.25 -14.41 -4.79
CA ASP A 44 4.14 -14.61 -5.95
C ASP A 44 5.08 -13.41 -6.20
N ALA A 45 5.57 -12.81 -5.13
CA ALA A 45 6.29 -11.54 -5.16
C ALA A 45 7.81 -11.69 -5.04
N VAL A 46 8.30 -12.82 -4.52
CA VAL A 46 9.72 -13.04 -4.14
C VAL A 46 10.72 -12.82 -5.30
N GLN A 47 10.29 -13.04 -6.55
CA GLN A 47 11.13 -12.87 -7.75
C GLN A 47 10.87 -11.56 -8.51
N ARG A 48 10.01 -10.68 -8.00
CA ARG A 48 9.59 -9.46 -8.68
C ARG A 48 10.33 -8.24 -8.13
N THR A 49 10.51 -7.22 -8.96
CA THR A 49 10.92 -5.90 -8.47
C THR A 49 9.85 -5.30 -7.55
N GLY A 50 10.22 -4.33 -6.70
CA GLY A 50 9.26 -3.67 -5.80
C GLY A 50 7.99 -3.15 -6.52
N PRO A 51 8.12 -2.41 -7.64
CA PRO A 51 6.97 -1.92 -8.40
C PRO A 51 6.10 -3.04 -8.99
N GLU A 52 6.72 -4.11 -9.51
CA GLU A 52 6.00 -5.27 -10.06
C GLU A 52 5.26 -6.07 -8.99
N ALA A 53 5.89 -6.27 -7.82
CA ALA A 53 5.30 -6.91 -6.66
C ALA A 53 4.10 -6.12 -6.13
N LEU A 54 4.24 -4.78 -6.08
CA LEU A 54 3.16 -3.90 -5.69
C LEU A 54 2.02 -3.97 -6.70
N SER A 55 2.32 -3.76 -7.98
CA SER A 55 1.33 -3.77 -9.06
C SER A 55 0.52 -5.08 -9.11
N SER A 56 1.18 -6.23 -8.96
CA SER A 56 0.50 -7.53 -8.98
C SER A 56 -0.39 -7.78 -7.76
N ASN A 57 0.00 -7.26 -6.59
CA ASN A 57 -0.75 -7.47 -5.35
C ASN A 57 -1.78 -6.35 -5.07
N LEU A 58 -1.63 -5.18 -5.69
CA LEU A 58 -2.44 -4.00 -5.44
C LEU A 58 -3.95 -4.26 -5.57
N PRO A 59 -4.47 -4.95 -6.61
CA PRO A 59 -5.91 -5.19 -6.73
C PRO A 59 -6.51 -5.91 -5.53
N ARG A 60 -5.77 -6.88 -4.96
CA ARG A 60 -6.20 -7.64 -3.79
C ARG A 60 -6.03 -6.86 -2.48
N LEU A 61 -4.95 -6.07 -2.37
CA LEU A 61 -4.66 -5.28 -1.17
C LEU A 61 -5.48 -4.00 -1.08
N ARG A 62 -6.04 -3.52 -2.21
CA ARG A 62 -6.73 -2.23 -2.32
C ARG A 62 -7.86 -2.02 -1.29
N PRO A 63 -8.76 -2.99 -1.04
CA PRO A 63 -9.85 -2.81 -0.08
C PRO A 63 -9.34 -2.62 1.36
N GLU A 64 -8.32 -3.38 1.75
CA GLU A 64 -7.75 -3.31 3.10
C GLU A 64 -6.92 -2.04 3.29
N LEU A 65 -6.12 -1.65 2.28
CA LEU A 65 -5.43 -0.37 2.25
C LEU A 65 -6.41 0.81 2.38
N ALA A 66 -7.49 0.80 1.60
CA ALA A 66 -8.52 1.84 1.67
C ALA A 66 -9.14 1.92 3.07
N ARG A 67 -9.39 0.78 3.73
CA ARG A 67 -9.90 0.74 5.11
C ARG A 67 -8.91 1.37 6.08
N ARG A 68 -7.61 1.05 6.00
CA ARG A 68 -6.59 1.62 6.90
C ARG A 68 -6.35 3.12 6.65
N PHE A 69 -6.40 3.57 5.39
CA PHE A 69 -6.25 4.97 5.03
C PHE A 69 -7.36 5.89 5.56
N THR A 70 -8.56 5.36 5.85
CA THR A 70 -9.63 6.16 6.47
C THR A 70 -9.24 6.76 7.81
N ALA A 71 -8.41 6.06 8.58
CA ALA A 71 -7.96 6.46 9.91
C ALA A 71 -6.55 7.07 9.93
N SER A 72 -5.83 7.03 8.79
CA SER A 72 -4.44 7.45 8.71
C SER A 72 -4.29 8.98 8.64
N ARG A 73 -3.16 9.47 9.13
CA ARG A 73 -2.70 10.86 9.01
C ARG A 73 -1.48 10.95 8.10
N PRO A 74 -1.19 12.12 7.51
CA PRO A 74 0.03 12.31 6.73
C PRO A 74 1.27 11.99 7.55
N GLY A 75 2.21 11.27 6.95
CA GLY A 75 3.43 10.80 7.62
C GLY A 75 3.26 9.51 8.45
N ASP A 76 2.03 9.02 8.65
CA ASP A 76 1.83 7.72 9.29
C ASP A 76 2.41 6.59 8.45
N THR A 77 2.82 5.52 9.14
CA THR A 77 3.15 4.25 8.51
C THR A 77 1.99 3.28 8.68
N VAL A 78 1.37 2.90 7.57
CA VAL A 78 0.32 1.89 7.49
C VAL A 78 0.95 0.54 7.21
N THR A 79 0.98 -0.33 8.23
CA THR A 79 1.40 -1.71 8.05
C THR A 79 0.21 -2.58 7.66
N LEU A 80 0.43 -3.54 6.78
CA LEU A 80 -0.52 -4.56 6.35
C LEU A 80 0.10 -5.92 6.68
N ASP A 81 -0.58 -6.63 7.57
CA ASP A 81 -0.28 -7.92 8.18
C ASP A 81 -1.59 -8.71 8.05
#